data_AF-A0A813L2D3-F1
#
_entry.id   AF-A0A813L2D3-F1
#
_cell.length_a   1.000
_cell.length_b   1.000
_cell.length_c   1.000
_cell.angle_alpha   90.00
_cell.angle_beta   90.00
_cell.angle_gamma   90.00
#
_symmetry.space_group_name_H-M   'P 1'
#
loop_
_entity.id
_entity.type
_entity.pdbx_description
1 polymer ?
#
loop_
_entity_poly.entity_id
_entity_poly.type
_entity_poly.pdbx_seq_one_letter_code
_entity_poly.pdbx_strand_id
1 'polypeptide(L)'
;DLGDGVASYVKNLTEAGGLEPIPLLSKQFQQKLYVDIARIMVFTFQRGFLTLDDASLWGHTLKVSSTPSLGPFSSKTKRQGSVGNEQLQAVVDQMLKSEAVRMPWLPRTLERRLYINCMTIVFQLVEDLLAGDGEEISFMGHTLKFEFEAQPLELLKQMLEEQPITHCRINEPVLDELVDELLADEETNLYWMPDVIESQLYISVMKLMIRMAEHIIGHLKMSILGRQIKMSIMSTIDLEARKEFRKGKSAEATVYYEEEDPFKTVSTTELEERLKDLDEQRRVLVALQELGGAEF
;
A
#
# COMPACT_ATOMS: atom_id res chain seq x y z
N ASP A 1 -6.68 -18.26 21.89
CA ASP A 1 -7.74 -18.14 20.86
C ASP A 1 -7.76 -16.75 20.23
N LEU A 2 -7.05 -16.59 19.12
CA LEU A 2 -7.13 -15.38 18.29
C LEU A 2 -8.51 -15.28 17.58
N GLY A 3 -9.10 -16.44 17.29
CA GLY A 3 -10.34 -16.57 16.51
C GLY A 3 -11.56 -15.92 17.19
N ASP A 4 -11.76 -16.15 18.48
CA ASP A 4 -12.92 -15.63 19.23
C ASP A 4 -12.87 -14.10 19.39
N GLY A 5 -11.67 -13.53 19.54
CA GLY A 5 -11.47 -12.09 19.64
C GLY A 5 -11.90 -11.35 18.37
N VAL A 6 -11.46 -11.85 17.20
CA VAL A 6 -11.80 -11.27 15.89
C VAL A 6 -13.29 -11.41 15.58
N ALA A 7 -13.90 -12.56 15.90
CA ALA A 7 -15.34 -12.76 15.71
C ALA A 7 -16.17 -11.78 16.55
N SER A 8 -15.80 -11.58 17.82
CA SER A 8 -16.42 -10.61 18.70
C SER A 8 -16.24 -9.18 18.20
N TYR A 9 -15.04 -8.84 17.71
CA TYR A 9 -14.74 -7.53 17.12
C TYR A 9 -15.67 -7.18 15.95
N VAL A 10 -15.77 -8.06 14.95
CA VAL A 10 -16.63 -7.85 13.78
C VAL A 10 -18.11 -7.77 14.17
N LYS A 11 -18.53 -8.60 15.13
CA LYS A 11 -19.89 -8.56 15.67
C LYS A 11 -20.19 -7.19 16.29
N ASN A 12 -19.29 -6.67 17.13
CA ASN A 12 -19.45 -5.37 17.75
C ASN A 12 -19.51 -4.24 16.71
N LEU A 13 -18.69 -4.30 15.65
CA LEU A 13 -18.69 -3.33 14.56
C LEU A 13 -20.02 -3.36 13.77
N THR A 14 -20.57 -4.56 13.56
CA THR A 14 -21.87 -4.76 12.91
C THR A 14 -23.00 -4.20 13.77
N GLU A 15 -22.99 -4.47 15.09
CA GLU A 15 -24.00 -3.98 16.04
C GLU A 15 -23.93 -2.47 16.26
N ALA A 16 -22.74 -1.86 16.14
CA ALA A 16 -22.55 -0.42 16.20
C ALA A 16 -23.14 0.32 14.98
N GLY A 17 -23.61 -0.40 13.95
CA GLY A 17 -24.16 0.19 12.73
C GLY A 17 -23.10 0.73 11.78
N GLY A 18 -21.82 0.34 11.95
CA GLY A 18 -20.74 0.73 11.05
C GLY A 18 -20.77 0.03 9.70
N LEU A 19 -21.49 -1.09 9.60
CA LEU A 19 -21.60 -1.91 8.37
C LEU A 19 -23.04 -1.92 7.87
N GLU A 20 -23.24 -1.59 6.59
CA GLU A 20 -24.56 -1.59 5.98
C GLU A 20 -24.98 -3.01 5.58
N PRO A 21 -26.19 -3.49 5.94
CA PRO A 21 -26.63 -4.81 5.54
C PRO A 21 -26.84 -4.90 4.02
N ILE A 22 -26.34 -5.99 3.43
CA ILE A 22 -26.53 -6.28 2.00
C ILE A 22 -27.78 -7.15 1.83
N PRO A 23 -28.84 -6.69 1.14
CA PRO A 23 -30.15 -7.36 1.14
C PRO A 23 -30.19 -8.74 0.48
N LEU A 24 -29.21 -9.07 -0.37
CA LEU A 24 -29.13 -10.38 -1.05
C LEU A 24 -28.21 -11.39 -0.36
N LEU A 25 -27.42 -10.95 0.63
CA LEU A 25 -26.48 -11.82 1.33
C LEU A 25 -27.02 -12.13 2.72
N SER A 26 -26.93 -13.38 3.17
CA SER A 26 -27.33 -13.74 4.52
C SER A 26 -26.47 -13.02 5.55
N LYS A 27 -27.04 -12.68 6.72
CA LYS A 27 -26.28 -12.01 7.81
C LYS A 27 -25.11 -12.87 8.29
N GLN A 28 -25.33 -14.18 8.38
CA GLN A 28 -24.29 -15.14 8.77
C GLN A 28 -23.12 -15.11 7.79
N PHE A 29 -23.41 -15.06 6.49
CA PHE A 29 -22.36 -14.97 5.49
C PHE A 29 -21.57 -13.68 5.57
N GLN A 30 -22.27 -12.53 5.63
CA GLN A 30 -21.61 -11.23 5.76
C GLN A 30 -20.69 -11.22 6.97
N GLN A 31 -21.19 -11.63 8.13
CA GLN A 31 -20.40 -11.70 9.36
C GLN A 31 -19.17 -12.59 9.19
N LYS A 32 -19.33 -13.77 8.60
CA LYS A 32 -18.25 -14.72 8.35
C LYS A 32 -17.18 -14.16 7.42
N LEU A 33 -17.58 -13.67 6.26
CA LEU A 33 -16.68 -13.01 5.30
C LEU A 33 -15.87 -11.89 5.96
N TYR A 34 -16.53 -11.06 6.76
CA TYR A 34 -15.89 -9.97 7.49
C TYR A 34 -14.92 -10.46 8.57
N VAL A 35 -15.24 -11.56 9.25
CA VAL A 35 -14.34 -12.23 10.20
C VAL A 35 -13.11 -12.78 9.50
N ASP A 36 -13.27 -13.41 8.34
CA ASP A 36 -12.15 -13.99 7.61
C ASP A 36 -11.23 -12.91 7.04
N ILE A 37 -11.79 -11.82 6.51
CA ILE A 37 -11.01 -10.61 6.14
C ILE A 37 -10.21 -10.10 7.33
N ALA A 38 -10.85 -9.94 8.50
CA ALA A 38 -10.18 -9.44 9.68
C ALA A 38 -9.09 -10.41 10.18
N ARG A 39 -9.33 -11.73 10.13
CA ARG A 39 -8.33 -12.75 10.46
C ARG A 39 -7.13 -12.68 9.53
N ILE A 40 -7.36 -12.59 8.21
CA ILE A 40 -6.30 -12.47 7.20
C ILE A 40 -5.48 -11.20 7.45
N MET A 41 -6.13 -10.08 7.77
CA MET A 41 -5.46 -8.82 8.10
C MET A 41 -4.59 -8.95 9.36
N VAL A 42 -5.16 -9.44 10.47
CA VAL A 42 -4.41 -9.65 11.73
C VAL A 42 -3.23 -10.59 11.50
N PHE A 43 -3.44 -11.69 10.79
CA PHE A 43 -2.38 -12.63 10.45
C PHE A 43 -1.28 -11.97 9.61
N THR A 44 -1.66 -11.18 8.60
CA THR A 44 -0.72 -10.47 7.73
C THR A 44 0.10 -9.45 8.53
N PHE A 45 -0.54 -8.70 9.42
CA PHE A 45 0.15 -7.76 10.32
C PHE A 45 1.11 -8.48 11.26
N GLN A 46 0.66 -9.55 11.92
CA GLN A 46 1.48 -10.34 12.81
C GLN A 46 2.68 -10.93 12.08
N ARG A 47 2.48 -11.51 10.89
CA ARG A 47 3.57 -12.02 10.05
C ARG A 47 4.50 -10.91 9.60
N GLY A 48 3.97 -9.75 9.20
CA GLY A 48 4.76 -8.58 8.85
C GLY A 48 5.70 -8.17 9.98
N PHE A 49 5.21 -8.06 11.21
CA PHE A 49 6.05 -7.78 12.37
C PHE A 49 7.04 -8.88 12.69
N LEU A 50 6.66 -10.16 12.58
CA LEU A 50 7.59 -11.28 12.78
C LEU A 50 8.72 -11.30 11.75
N THR A 51 8.50 -10.83 10.52
CA THR A 51 9.59 -10.69 9.53
C THR A 51 10.58 -9.57 9.87
N LEU A 52 10.20 -8.65 10.76
CA LEU A 52 11.11 -7.64 11.30
C LEU A 52 11.90 -8.16 12.51
N ASP A 53 11.52 -9.30 13.08
CA ASP A 53 12.28 -9.95 14.14
C ASP A 53 13.62 -10.45 13.59
N ASP A 54 14.70 -10.19 14.31
CA ASP A 54 16.10 -10.43 13.93
C ASP A 54 16.61 -9.66 12.69
N ALA A 55 15.84 -8.73 12.14
CA ALA A 55 16.33 -7.89 11.04
C ALA A 55 17.49 -7.01 11.53
N SER A 56 18.64 -7.05 10.83
CA SER A 56 19.79 -6.23 11.18
C SER A 56 19.64 -4.80 10.62
N LEU A 57 19.56 -3.80 11.50
CA LEU A 57 19.60 -2.40 11.12
C LEU A 57 20.80 -1.70 11.79
N TRP A 58 21.70 -1.17 10.97
CA TRP A 58 22.92 -0.46 11.43
C TRP A 58 23.78 -1.25 12.42
N GLY A 59 23.89 -2.57 12.23
CA GLY A 59 24.68 -3.44 13.12
C GLY A 59 23.97 -3.84 14.42
N HIS A 60 22.72 -3.41 14.61
CA HIS A 60 21.85 -3.86 15.69
C HIS A 60 20.80 -4.85 15.16
N THR A 61 20.41 -5.83 15.97
CA THR A 61 19.31 -6.75 15.67
C THR A 61 18.01 -6.19 16.24
N LEU A 62 17.00 -6.04 15.40
CA LEU A 62 15.66 -5.72 15.86
C LEU A 62 15.07 -6.93 16.57
N LYS A 63 14.46 -6.69 17.73
CA LYS A 63 13.76 -7.72 18.47
C LYS A 63 12.31 -7.29 18.61
N VAL A 64 11.41 -8.10 18.06
CA VAL A 64 9.97 -7.84 18.10
C VAL A 64 9.39 -8.68 19.22
N SER A 65 9.18 -8.06 20.38
CA SER A 65 8.43 -8.70 21.47
C SER A 65 6.95 -8.43 21.28
N SER A 66 6.20 -9.44 20.84
CA SER A 66 4.74 -9.41 20.93
C SER A 66 4.32 -9.87 22.32
N THR A 67 3.70 -8.98 23.10
CA THR A 67 2.95 -9.40 24.28
C THR A 67 1.56 -9.83 23.82
N PRO A 68 1.16 -11.09 24.04
CA PRO A 68 -0.18 -11.57 23.71
C PRO A 68 -1.19 -11.02 24.73
N SER A 69 -1.34 -9.70 24.79
CA SER A 69 -2.41 -9.04 25.50
C SER A 69 -3.37 -8.47 24.47
N LEU A 70 -4.07 -9.37 23.79
CA LEU A 70 -5.44 -9.06 23.37
C LEU A 70 -6.25 -8.96 24.66
N GLY A 71 -6.10 -7.83 25.37
CA GLY A 71 -7.21 -7.38 26.20
C GLY A 71 -8.47 -7.39 25.33
N PRO A 72 -9.66 -7.63 25.90
CA PRO A 72 -10.89 -7.55 25.11
C PRO A 72 -10.82 -6.24 24.34
N PHE A 73 -10.78 -6.30 22.99
CA PHE A 73 -10.67 -5.14 22.10
C PHE A 73 -11.48 -4.03 22.74
N SER A 74 -10.77 -3.04 23.30
CA SER A 74 -11.35 -2.16 24.32
C SER A 74 -12.66 -1.64 23.77
N SER A 75 -13.73 -1.69 24.56
CA SER A 75 -15.12 -1.36 24.20
C SER A 75 -15.34 0.09 23.69
N LYS A 76 -14.25 0.78 23.35
CA LYS A 76 -14.17 2.01 22.59
C LYS A 76 -14.51 1.84 21.09
N THR A 77 -14.91 0.65 20.63
CA THR A 77 -15.53 0.42 19.30
C THR A 77 -16.80 1.24 19.02
N LYS A 78 -17.23 2.10 19.96
CA LYS A 78 -18.20 3.18 19.71
C LYS A 78 -17.60 4.44 19.06
N ARG A 79 -16.27 4.56 18.96
CA ARG A 79 -15.68 5.60 18.13
C ARG A 79 -15.93 5.22 16.68
N GLN A 80 -16.74 6.01 15.99
CA GLN A 80 -16.67 6.05 14.53
C GLN A 80 -15.20 6.34 14.22
N GLY A 81 -14.52 5.44 13.48
CA GLY A 81 -13.12 5.61 13.10
C GLY A 81 -12.89 6.98 12.47
N SER A 82 -11.65 7.47 12.52
CA SER A 82 -11.35 8.79 11.95
C SER A 82 -11.60 8.84 10.43
N VAL A 83 -11.65 7.67 9.80
CA VAL A 83 -11.90 7.51 8.37
C VAL A 83 -13.36 7.79 8.04
N GLY A 84 -13.62 8.92 7.39
CA GLY A 84 -14.96 9.27 6.97
C GLY A 84 -15.51 8.35 5.87
N ASN A 85 -16.80 8.01 5.98
CA ASN A 85 -17.50 7.14 5.03
C ASN A 85 -17.47 7.67 3.59
N GLU A 86 -17.45 8.99 3.40
CA GLU A 86 -17.41 9.61 2.08
C GLU A 86 -16.07 9.38 1.38
N GLN A 87 -14.98 9.41 2.14
CA GLN A 87 -13.63 9.12 1.64
C GLN A 87 -13.53 7.66 1.20
N LEU A 88 -14.03 6.73 2.01
CA LEU A 88 -14.10 5.30 1.65
C LEU A 88 -14.91 5.09 0.38
N GLN A 89 -16.07 5.74 0.27
CA GLN A 89 -16.88 5.69 -0.94
C GLN A 89 -16.12 6.19 -2.17
N ALA A 90 -15.39 7.31 -2.07
CA ALA A 90 -14.61 7.84 -3.19
C ALA A 90 -13.49 6.88 -3.63
N VAL A 91 -12.79 6.25 -2.67
CA VAL A 91 -11.76 5.24 -2.97
C VAL A 91 -12.38 4.02 -3.65
N VAL A 92 -13.48 3.48 -3.10
CA VAL A 92 -14.19 2.33 -3.69
C VAL A 92 -14.72 2.67 -5.09
N ASP A 93 -15.29 3.86 -5.28
CA ASP A 93 -15.80 4.31 -6.57
C ASP A 93 -14.67 4.41 -7.61
N GLN A 94 -13.48 4.85 -7.21
CA GLN A 94 -12.30 4.84 -8.07
C GLN A 94 -11.83 3.41 -8.38
N MET A 95 -11.83 2.51 -7.41
CA MET A 95 -11.44 1.10 -7.60
C MET A 95 -12.39 0.38 -8.56
N LEU A 96 -13.71 0.65 -8.48
CA LEU A 96 -14.74 0.07 -9.36
C LEU A 96 -14.68 0.58 -10.82
N LYS A 97 -13.91 1.64 -11.09
CA LYS A 97 -13.59 2.03 -12.47
C LYS A 97 -12.67 1.01 -13.14
N SER A 98 -11.80 0.34 -12.37
CA SER A 98 -10.93 -0.72 -12.87
C SER A 98 -11.74 -1.99 -13.13
N GLU A 99 -11.60 -2.58 -14.31
CA GLU A 99 -12.25 -3.85 -14.66
C GLU A 99 -11.69 -5.03 -13.87
N ALA A 100 -10.47 -4.90 -13.32
CA ALA A 100 -9.78 -5.97 -12.60
C ALA A 100 -10.47 -6.40 -11.30
N VAL A 101 -11.35 -5.57 -10.74
CA VAL A 101 -12.05 -5.82 -9.46
C VAL A 101 -13.55 -6.03 -9.67
N ARG A 102 -14.04 -6.05 -10.92
CA ARG A 102 -15.47 -6.16 -11.20
C ARG A 102 -15.96 -7.59 -11.10
N MET A 103 -17.05 -7.79 -10.36
CA MET A 103 -17.81 -9.03 -10.35
C MET A 103 -18.94 -8.99 -11.38
N PRO A 104 -18.85 -9.71 -12.51
CA PRO A 104 -19.83 -9.58 -13.60
C PRO A 104 -21.24 -10.06 -13.22
N TRP A 105 -21.35 -10.90 -12.19
CA TRP A 105 -22.60 -11.50 -11.73
C TRP A 105 -23.31 -10.70 -10.63
N LEU A 106 -22.63 -9.75 -9.98
CA LEU A 106 -23.20 -8.98 -8.88
C LEU A 106 -23.63 -7.58 -9.36
N PRO A 107 -24.85 -7.12 -9.01
CA PRO A 107 -25.25 -5.74 -9.28
C PRO A 107 -24.27 -4.73 -8.67
N ARG A 108 -23.87 -3.71 -9.44
CA ARG A 108 -22.89 -2.69 -9.02
C ARG A 108 -23.21 -2.01 -7.69
N THR A 109 -24.48 -1.82 -7.37
CA THR A 109 -24.91 -1.22 -6.10
C THR A 109 -24.57 -2.09 -4.90
N LEU A 110 -24.67 -3.42 -5.04
CA LEU A 110 -24.35 -4.38 -3.99
C LEU A 110 -22.86 -4.62 -3.89
N GLU A 111 -22.17 -4.69 -5.03
CA GLU A 111 -20.70 -4.73 -5.12
C GLU A 111 -20.07 -3.53 -4.40
N ARG A 112 -20.53 -2.31 -4.72
CA ARG A 112 -20.09 -1.09 -4.05
C ARG A 112 -20.29 -1.15 -2.55
N ARG A 113 -21.46 -1.57 -2.08
CA ARG A 113 -21.76 -1.69 -0.64
C ARG A 113 -20.88 -2.73 0.04
N LEU A 114 -20.68 -3.89 -0.59
CA LEU A 114 -19.79 -4.93 -0.09
C LEU A 114 -18.37 -4.40 0.08
N TYR A 115 -17.84 -3.72 -0.94
CA TYR A 115 -16.49 -3.17 -0.90
C TYR A 115 -16.37 -2.08 0.15
N ILE A 116 -17.35 -1.18 0.28
CA ILE A 116 -17.34 -0.19 1.36
C ILE A 116 -17.26 -0.87 2.73
N ASN A 117 -18.11 -1.87 3.01
CA ASN A 117 -18.09 -2.57 4.28
C ASN A 117 -16.73 -3.26 4.54
N CYS A 118 -16.18 -3.94 3.52
CA CYS A 118 -14.87 -4.58 3.63
C CYS A 118 -13.77 -3.55 3.91
N MET A 119 -13.77 -2.41 3.22
CA MET A 119 -12.80 -1.34 3.43
C MET A 119 -12.95 -0.72 4.82
N THR A 120 -14.18 -0.52 5.31
CA THR A 120 -14.44 -0.03 6.67
C THR A 120 -13.81 -0.95 7.70
N ILE A 121 -14.00 -2.28 7.57
CA ILE A 121 -13.40 -3.26 8.48
C ILE A 121 -11.89 -3.17 8.43
N VAL A 122 -11.31 -3.14 7.23
CA VAL A 122 -9.85 -3.13 7.11
C VAL A 122 -9.26 -1.84 7.67
N PHE A 123 -9.81 -0.67 7.34
CA PHE A 123 -9.31 0.59 7.87
C PHE A 123 -9.47 0.70 9.39
N GLN A 124 -10.63 0.29 9.94
CA GLN A 124 -10.84 0.30 11.38
C GLN A 124 -9.86 -0.65 12.06
N LEU A 125 -9.62 -1.83 11.50
CA LEU A 125 -8.68 -2.80 12.05
C LEU A 125 -7.23 -2.29 11.95
N VAL A 126 -6.85 -1.64 10.86
CA VAL A 126 -5.53 -1.01 10.71
C VAL A 126 -5.36 0.14 11.70
N GLU A 127 -6.39 0.96 11.91
CA GLU A 127 -6.39 2.02 12.93
C GLU A 127 -6.22 1.41 14.33
N ASP A 128 -6.97 0.35 14.65
CA ASP A 128 -6.91 -0.32 15.95
C ASP A 128 -5.56 -1.04 16.18
N LEU A 129 -4.95 -1.63 15.13
CA LEU A 129 -3.65 -2.33 15.16
C LEU A 129 -2.42 -1.40 15.11
N LEU A 130 -2.61 -0.10 14.89
CA LEU A 130 -1.50 0.86 14.81
C LEU A 130 -1.63 1.99 15.84
N ALA A 131 -2.85 2.42 16.13
CA ALA A 131 -3.17 3.50 17.07
C ALA A 131 -3.88 2.99 18.34
N GLY A 132 -4.00 1.67 18.52
CA GLY A 132 -4.63 1.07 19.68
C GLY A 132 -3.97 1.46 21.01
N ASP A 133 -4.79 1.63 22.05
CA ASP A 133 -4.33 1.93 23.41
C ASP A 133 -3.49 0.75 23.94
N GLY A 134 -2.16 0.83 23.85
CA GLY A 134 -1.22 -0.16 24.37
C GLY A 134 -0.22 -0.69 23.33
N GLU A 135 -0.39 -0.35 22.06
CA GLU A 135 0.54 -0.73 21.00
C GLU A 135 1.55 0.40 20.77
N GLU A 136 2.52 0.49 21.68
CA GLU A 136 3.66 1.40 21.51
C GLU A 136 4.78 0.69 20.74
N ILE A 137 4.99 1.09 19.48
CA ILE A 137 6.15 0.62 18.72
C ILE A 137 7.36 1.43 19.18
N SER A 138 8.20 0.85 20.03
CA SER A 138 9.46 1.47 20.42
C SER A 138 10.59 1.06 19.47
N PHE A 139 11.28 2.04 18.92
CA PHE A 139 12.40 1.86 18.01
C PHE A 139 13.58 2.72 18.46
N MET A 140 14.72 2.08 18.79
CA MET A 140 15.93 2.75 19.29
C MET A 140 15.69 3.67 20.50
N GLY A 141 14.79 3.30 21.41
CA GLY A 141 14.43 4.12 22.58
C GLY A 141 13.46 5.27 22.29
N HIS A 142 12.99 5.41 21.05
CA HIS A 142 11.90 6.31 20.69
C HIS A 142 10.59 5.55 20.59
N THR A 143 9.51 6.10 21.15
CA THR A 143 8.17 5.55 20.95
C THR A 143 7.54 6.18 19.71
N LEU A 144 7.18 5.35 18.73
CA LEU A 144 6.37 5.76 17.59
C LEU A 144 4.90 5.73 17.99
N LYS A 145 4.21 6.84 17.74
CA LYS A 145 2.76 6.94 17.88
C LYS A 145 2.18 7.19 16.50
N PHE A 146 1.19 6.39 16.14
CA PHE A 146 0.46 6.56 14.89
C PHE A 146 -0.84 7.30 15.18
N GLU A 147 -1.11 8.33 14.38
CA GLU A 147 -2.36 9.07 14.41
C GLU A 147 -2.92 9.09 12.99
N PHE A 148 -4.20 8.74 12.88
CA PHE A 148 -4.91 8.72 11.61
C PHE A 148 -5.79 9.95 11.51
N GLU A 149 -5.47 10.83 10.57
CA GLU A 149 -6.29 12.00 10.26
C GLU A 149 -7.02 11.81 8.94
N ALA A 150 -8.34 12.05 8.93
CA ALA A 150 -9.12 12.03 7.71
C ALA A 150 -8.68 13.15 6.78
N GLN A 151 -8.32 12.79 5.54
CA GLN A 151 -8.06 13.79 4.52
C GLN A 151 -9.37 14.42 4.01
N PRO A 152 -9.35 15.72 3.65
CA PRO A 152 -10.45 16.35 2.96
C PRO A 152 -10.81 15.60 1.68
N LEU A 153 -12.11 15.45 1.41
CA LEU A 153 -12.63 14.64 0.30
C LEU A 153 -12.14 15.16 -1.06
N GLU A 154 -12.06 16.47 -1.22
CA GLU A 154 -11.62 17.14 -2.44
C GLU A 154 -10.16 16.81 -2.76
N LEU A 155 -9.31 16.87 -1.74
CA LEU A 155 -7.89 16.56 -1.86
C LEU A 155 -7.68 15.09 -2.18
N LEU A 156 -8.44 14.20 -1.55
CA LEU A 156 -8.42 12.77 -1.86
C LEU A 156 -8.80 12.51 -3.32
N LYS A 157 -9.91 13.09 -3.80
CA LYS A 157 -10.35 12.94 -5.20
C LYS A 157 -9.28 13.45 -6.17
N GLN A 158 -8.69 14.61 -5.89
CA GLN A 158 -7.61 15.16 -6.69
C GLN A 158 -6.39 14.23 -6.71
N MET A 159 -5.98 13.69 -5.56
CA MET A 159 -4.87 12.73 -5.49
C MET A 159 -5.15 11.46 -6.29
N LEU A 160 -6.37 10.92 -6.22
CA LEU A 160 -6.81 9.75 -6.98
C LEU A 160 -6.79 9.97 -8.50
N GLU A 161 -7.02 11.21 -8.94
CA GLU A 161 -7.02 11.59 -10.35
C GLU A 161 -5.60 11.89 -10.87
N GLU A 162 -4.80 12.60 -10.08
CA GLU A 162 -3.46 13.06 -10.49
C GLU A 162 -2.38 11.98 -10.41
N GLN A 163 -2.52 11.04 -9.46
CA GLN A 163 -1.50 10.03 -9.19
C GLN A 163 -2.08 8.62 -9.36
N PRO A 164 -2.28 8.17 -10.62
CA PRO A 164 -2.75 6.81 -10.84
C PRO A 164 -1.73 5.83 -10.27
N ILE A 165 -2.18 4.99 -9.35
CA ILE A 165 -1.34 3.96 -8.75
C ILE A 165 -1.02 2.92 -9.82
N THR A 166 0.26 2.59 -9.91
CA THR A 166 0.70 1.45 -10.72
C THR A 166 0.32 0.17 -9.98
N HIS A 167 -0.73 -0.45 -10.47
CA HIS A 167 -1.26 -1.72 -9.98
C HIS A 167 -0.27 -2.86 -10.25
N CYS A 168 0.06 -3.64 -9.21
CA CYS A 168 0.90 -4.82 -9.40
C CYS A 168 0.09 -5.92 -10.09
N ARG A 169 0.80 -6.83 -10.77
CA ARG A 169 0.18 -8.03 -11.34
C ARG A 169 -0.10 -9.02 -10.22
N ILE A 170 -1.39 -9.29 -9.98
CA ILE A 170 -1.81 -10.28 -9.00
C ILE A 170 -1.60 -11.67 -9.61
N ASN A 171 -0.90 -12.55 -8.89
CA ASN A 171 -0.71 -13.93 -9.32
C ASN A 171 -1.98 -14.73 -9.00
N GLU A 172 -2.90 -14.80 -9.97
CA GLU A 172 -4.21 -15.45 -9.80
C GLU A 172 -4.11 -16.90 -9.29
N PRO A 173 -3.22 -17.77 -9.82
CA PRO A 173 -3.03 -19.12 -9.29
C PRO A 173 -2.75 -19.21 -7.79
N VAL A 174 -1.92 -18.32 -7.25
CA VAL A 174 -1.60 -18.30 -5.81
C VAL A 174 -2.80 -17.84 -5.00
N LEU A 175 -3.59 -16.93 -5.57
CA LEU A 175 -4.79 -16.46 -4.92
C LEU A 175 -5.88 -17.54 -4.92
N ASP A 176 -6.02 -18.27 -6.02
CA ASP A 176 -6.94 -19.40 -6.13
C ASP A 176 -6.57 -20.50 -5.13
N GLU A 177 -5.29 -20.88 -5.02
CA GLU A 177 -4.80 -21.85 -4.04
C GLU A 177 -5.07 -21.41 -2.60
N LEU A 178 -4.84 -20.12 -2.28
CA LEU A 178 -5.13 -19.58 -0.96
C LEU A 178 -6.63 -19.60 -0.65
N VAL A 179 -7.48 -19.30 -1.63
CA VAL A 179 -8.94 -19.34 -1.44
C VAL A 179 -9.43 -20.78 -1.30
N ASP A 180 -8.88 -21.72 -2.06
CA ASP A 180 -9.18 -23.14 -1.92
C ASP A 180 -8.80 -23.65 -0.52
N GLU A 181 -7.66 -23.23 0.04
CA GLU A 181 -7.26 -23.56 1.41
C GLU A 181 -8.21 -22.94 2.45
N LEU A 182 -8.66 -21.70 2.25
CA LEU A 182 -9.64 -21.06 3.14
C LEU A 182 -11.00 -21.76 3.11
N LEU A 183 -11.43 -22.25 1.95
CA LEU A 183 -12.70 -22.97 1.77
C LEU A 183 -12.64 -24.45 2.16
N ALA A 184 -11.45 -25.00 2.35
CA ALA A 184 -11.28 -26.38 2.82
C ALA A 184 -11.74 -26.57 4.27
N ASP A 185 -11.84 -25.49 5.05
CA ASP A 185 -12.41 -25.52 6.39
C ASP A 185 -13.95 -25.69 6.32
N GLU A 186 -14.47 -26.76 6.91
CA GLU A 186 -15.91 -27.06 6.97
C GLU A 186 -16.69 -25.97 7.69
N GLU A 187 -16.06 -25.26 8.64
CA GLU A 187 -16.66 -24.10 9.28
C GLU A 187 -16.80 -22.92 8.30
N THR A 188 -16.02 -22.91 7.21
CA THR A 188 -16.00 -21.89 6.15
C THR A 188 -17.01 -22.12 5.03
N ASN A 189 -17.51 -23.35 4.83
CA ASN A 189 -18.51 -23.61 3.80
C ASN A 189 -19.92 -23.07 4.19
N LEU A 190 -20.63 -22.48 3.23
CA LEU A 190 -22.05 -22.14 3.37
C LEU A 190 -22.95 -23.16 2.65
N TYR A 191 -23.74 -23.90 3.43
CA TYR A 191 -24.64 -24.92 2.90
C TYR A 191 -25.61 -24.47 1.77
N TRP A 192 -25.91 -23.17 1.67
CA TRP A 192 -26.88 -22.63 0.70
C TRP A 192 -26.24 -21.96 -0.53
N MET A 193 -24.93 -21.71 -0.53
CA MET A 193 -24.24 -21.03 -1.63
C MET A 193 -23.38 -22.03 -2.40
N PRO A 194 -23.45 -22.07 -3.74
CA PRO A 194 -22.53 -22.90 -4.52
C PRO A 194 -21.08 -22.48 -4.30
N ASP A 195 -20.19 -23.45 -4.08
CA ASP A 195 -18.75 -23.22 -3.84
C ASP A 195 -18.10 -22.33 -4.89
N VAL A 196 -18.52 -22.44 -6.16
CA VAL A 196 -18.02 -21.60 -7.26
C VAL A 196 -18.33 -20.12 -7.06
N ILE A 197 -19.50 -19.78 -6.50
CA ILE A 197 -19.85 -18.39 -6.21
C ILE A 197 -19.09 -17.91 -4.97
N GLU A 198 -18.95 -18.79 -3.98
CA GLU A 198 -18.21 -18.49 -2.77
C GLU A 198 -16.73 -18.18 -3.06
N SER A 199 -16.04 -19.06 -3.79
CA SER A 199 -14.64 -18.87 -4.17
C SER A 199 -14.44 -17.58 -4.97
N GLN A 200 -15.32 -17.30 -5.93
CA GLN A 200 -15.27 -16.07 -6.72
C GLN A 200 -15.46 -14.82 -5.88
N LEU A 201 -16.28 -14.88 -4.82
CA LEU A 201 -16.42 -13.76 -3.90
C LEU A 201 -15.13 -13.56 -3.09
N TYR A 202 -14.57 -14.61 -2.52
CA TYR A 202 -13.31 -14.53 -1.77
C TYR A 202 -12.17 -14.02 -2.64
N ILE A 203 -12.03 -14.54 -3.86
CA ILE A 203 -11.04 -14.05 -4.85
C ILE A 203 -11.21 -12.55 -5.08
N SER A 204 -12.46 -12.09 -5.28
CA SER A 204 -12.75 -10.68 -5.53
C SER A 204 -12.42 -9.78 -4.34
N VAL A 205 -12.76 -10.22 -3.13
CA VAL A 205 -12.44 -9.52 -1.88
C VAL A 205 -10.93 -9.50 -1.63
N MET A 206 -10.23 -10.59 -1.87
CA MET A 206 -8.77 -10.64 -1.71
C MET A 206 -8.05 -9.76 -2.73
N LYS A 207 -8.51 -9.75 -3.99
CA LYS A 207 -8.06 -8.78 -5.00
C LYS A 207 -8.28 -7.36 -4.51
N LEU A 208 -9.45 -7.05 -3.95
CA LEU A 208 -9.74 -5.74 -3.36
C LEU A 208 -8.75 -5.40 -2.23
N MET A 209 -8.50 -6.32 -1.30
CA MET A 209 -7.55 -6.11 -0.19
C MET A 209 -6.14 -5.81 -0.69
N ILE A 210 -5.66 -6.55 -1.70
CA ILE A 210 -4.36 -6.30 -2.33
C ILE A 210 -4.33 -4.91 -2.98
N ARG A 211 -5.36 -4.54 -3.74
CA ARG A 211 -5.46 -3.22 -4.39
C ARG A 211 -5.51 -2.08 -3.37
N MET A 212 -6.17 -2.28 -2.25
CA MET A 212 -6.19 -1.30 -1.17
C MET A 212 -4.81 -1.21 -0.50
N ALA A 213 -4.13 -2.33 -0.25
CA ALA A 213 -2.77 -2.30 0.27
C ALA A 213 -1.81 -1.56 -0.67
N GLU A 214 -1.93 -1.77 -1.98
CA GLU A 214 -1.21 -0.99 -3.00
C GLU A 214 -1.52 0.50 -2.89
N HIS A 215 -2.80 0.83 -2.68
CA HIS A 215 -3.24 2.21 -2.59
C HIS A 215 -2.66 2.92 -1.36
N ILE A 216 -2.71 2.25 -0.20
CA ILE A 216 -2.16 2.76 1.05
C ILE A 216 -0.65 2.93 0.92
N ILE A 217 0.06 1.91 0.44
CA ILE A 217 1.52 1.93 0.31
C ILE A 217 1.99 2.93 -0.76
N GLY A 218 1.28 3.03 -1.88
CA GLY A 218 1.64 3.93 -2.98
C GLY A 218 1.50 5.42 -2.62
N HIS A 219 0.57 5.74 -1.71
CA HIS A 219 0.36 7.10 -1.21
C HIS A 219 1.11 7.40 0.09
N LEU A 220 1.74 6.39 0.71
CA LEU A 220 2.52 6.59 1.92
C LEU A 220 3.78 7.41 1.60
N LYS A 221 3.76 8.69 1.99
CA LYS A 221 4.90 9.59 1.88
C LYS A 221 5.68 9.56 3.18
N MET A 222 6.76 8.80 3.21
CA MET A 222 7.66 8.76 4.36
C MET A 222 8.88 9.66 4.11
N SER A 223 9.14 10.61 5.01
CA SER A 223 10.34 11.45 4.97
C SER A 223 11.23 11.11 6.16
N ILE A 224 12.42 10.58 5.91
CA ILE A 224 13.40 10.26 6.95
C ILE A 224 14.65 11.09 6.68
N LEU A 225 15.02 11.96 7.64
CA LEU A 225 16.21 12.81 7.56
C LEU A 225 16.29 13.63 6.26
N GLY A 226 15.15 14.17 5.81
CA GLY A 226 15.04 14.97 4.58
C GLY A 226 15.03 14.15 3.29
N ARG A 227 15.09 12.81 3.36
CA ARG A 227 14.95 11.94 2.20
C ARG A 227 13.51 11.45 2.09
N GLN A 228 12.91 11.68 0.93
CA GLN A 228 11.60 11.11 0.59
C GLN A 228 11.77 9.65 0.18
N ILE A 229 11.09 8.76 0.89
CA ILE A 229 11.06 7.34 0.59
C ILE A 229 9.73 7.05 -0.11
N LYS A 230 9.83 6.66 -1.39
CA LYS A 230 8.69 6.18 -2.16
C LYS A 230 8.60 4.67 -2.02
N MET A 231 7.47 4.20 -1.52
CA MET A 231 7.18 2.77 -1.42
C MET A 231 6.28 2.34 -2.59
N SER A 232 6.46 1.10 -3.04
CA SER A 232 5.62 0.48 -4.07
C SER A 232 5.64 -1.02 -3.87
N ILE A 233 4.47 -1.65 -3.93
CA ILE A 233 4.36 -3.12 -3.98
C ILE A 233 4.75 -3.57 -5.39
N MET A 234 5.62 -4.57 -5.47
CA MET A 234 6.02 -5.19 -6.74
C MET A 234 5.74 -6.68 -6.67
N SER A 235 5.10 -7.24 -7.70
CA SER A 235 4.98 -8.70 -7.82
C SER A 235 6.33 -9.33 -8.18
N THR A 236 6.47 -10.64 -7.97
CA THR A 236 7.66 -11.41 -8.42
C THR A 236 7.88 -11.26 -9.93
N ILE A 237 6.79 -11.24 -10.70
CA ILE A 237 6.79 -11.02 -12.15
C ILE A 237 7.33 -9.62 -12.48
N ASP A 238 6.88 -8.59 -11.75
CA ASP A 238 7.34 -7.20 -11.96
C ASP A 238 8.82 -7.03 -11.57
N LEU A 239 9.27 -7.76 -10.54
CA LEU A 239 10.68 -7.80 -10.13
C LEU A 239 11.56 -8.45 -11.20
N GLU A 240 11.12 -9.54 -11.80
CA GLU A 240 11.83 -10.21 -12.90
C GLU A 240 11.92 -9.32 -14.13
N ALA A 241 10.80 -8.74 -14.57
CA ALA A 241 10.77 -7.80 -15.68
C ALA A 241 11.71 -6.59 -15.44
N ARG A 242 11.74 -6.07 -14.20
CA ARG A 242 12.65 -4.98 -13.83
C ARG A 242 14.12 -5.40 -13.81
N LYS A 243 14.43 -6.63 -13.38
CA LYS A 243 15.79 -7.19 -13.43
C LYS A 243 16.26 -7.33 -14.88
N GLU A 244 15.41 -7.83 -15.77
CA GLU A 244 15.72 -7.95 -17.20
C GLU A 244 15.95 -6.58 -17.85
N PHE A 245 15.08 -5.61 -17.57
CA PHE A 245 15.25 -4.25 -18.07
C PHE A 245 16.55 -3.59 -17.59
N ARG A 246 16.93 -3.84 -16.32
CA ARG A 246 18.22 -3.37 -15.77
C ARG A 246 19.41 -4.06 -16.44
N LYS A 247 19.33 -5.35 -16.73
CA LYS A 247 20.38 -6.06 -17.49
C LYS A 247 20.53 -5.49 -18.90
N GLY A 248 19.41 -5.20 -19.58
CA GLY A 248 19.42 -4.55 -20.89
C GLY A 248 20.08 -3.16 -20.84
N LYS A 249 19.68 -2.31 -19.90
CA LYS A 249 20.30 -0.99 -19.71
C LYS A 249 21.74 -1.04 -19.23
N SER A 250 22.15 -2.06 -18.47
CA SER A 250 23.54 -2.25 -18.09
C SER A 250 24.41 -2.70 -19.26
N ALA A 251 23.83 -3.35 -20.27
CA ALA A 251 24.53 -3.71 -21.50
C ALA A 251 24.63 -2.51 -22.46
N GLU A 252 23.70 -1.56 -22.38
CA GLU A 252 23.71 -0.30 -23.15
C GLU A 252 24.38 0.87 -22.43
N ALA A 253 24.53 0.79 -21.10
CA ALA A 253 25.38 1.69 -20.35
C ALA A 253 26.80 1.42 -20.83
N THR A 254 27.28 2.30 -21.71
CA THR A 254 28.67 2.42 -22.14
C THR A 254 29.53 2.07 -20.95
N VAL A 255 30.14 0.89 -21.02
CA VAL A 255 31.25 0.52 -20.15
C VAL A 255 32.27 1.61 -20.43
N TYR A 256 32.30 2.62 -19.58
CA TYR A 256 33.47 3.46 -19.43
C TYR A 256 34.54 2.48 -18.97
N TYR A 257 35.23 1.87 -19.92
CA TYR A 257 36.55 1.36 -19.67
C TYR A 257 37.27 2.57 -19.08
N GLU A 258 37.74 2.44 -17.83
CA GLU A 258 38.80 3.31 -17.35
C GLU A 258 39.91 3.17 -18.40
N GLU A 259 39.98 4.13 -19.33
CA GLU A 259 41.17 4.28 -20.16
C GLU A 259 42.32 4.42 -19.17
N GLU A 260 43.29 3.50 -19.23
CA GLU A 260 44.45 3.45 -18.33
C GLU A 260 45.28 4.76 -18.31
N ASP A 261 44.94 5.75 -19.13
CA ASP A 261 45.40 7.13 -19.08
C ASP A 261 44.27 8.09 -19.51
N PRO A 262 43.42 8.62 -18.60
CA PRO A 262 42.35 9.57 -18.94
C PRO A 262 42.88 10.93 -19.46
N PHE A 263 44.21 11.10 -19.53
CA PHE A 263 44.89 12.29 -20.03
C PHE A 263 45.55 12.10 -21.41
N LYS A 264 45.50 10.91 -22.03
CA LYS A 264 46.14 10.68 -23.34
C LYS A 264 45.25 10.96 -24.55
N THR A 265 43.94 10.98 -24.39
CA THR A 265 42.98 11.04 -25.51
C THR A 265 42.32 12.40 -25.68
N VAL A 266 42.45 13.33 -24.73
CA VAL A 266 42.05 14.70 -24.98
C VAL A 266 43.14 15.38 -25.81
N SER A 267 42.97 15.35 -27.13
CA SER A 267 43.85 16.08 -28.03
C SER A 267 43.94 17.53 -27.57
N THR A 268 45.13 18.11 -27.55
CA THR A 268 45.35 19.49 -27.11
C THR A 268 44.44 20.48 -27.85
N THR A 269 44.04 20.14 -29.07
CA THR A 269 43.10 20.89 -29.90
C THR A 269 41.67 20.93 -29.36
N GLU A 270 41.15 19.86 -28.77
CA GLU A 270 39.80 19.87 -28.19
C GLU A 270 39.73 20.66 -26.87
N LEU A 271 40.82 20.63 -26.09
CA LEU A 271 40.94 21.47 -24.89
C LEU A 271 41.06 22.95 -25.24
N GLU A 272 41.79 23.28 -26.30
CA GLU A 272 41.89 24.64 -26.82
C GLU A 272 40.54 25.17 -27.32
N GLU A 273 39.76 24.35 -28.04
CA GLU A 273 38.40 24.74 -28.46
C GLU A 273 37.47 24.95 -27.26
N ARG A 274 37.48 24.05 -26.27
CA ARG A 274 36.67 24.23 -25.05
C ARG A 274 37.07 25.45 -24.24
N LEU A 275 38.36 25.78 -24.18
CA LEU A 275 38.85 26.99 -23.54
C LEU A 275 38.38 28.24 -24.28
N LYS A 276 38.39 28.20 -25.61
CA LYS A 276 37.90 29.29 -26.45
C LYS A 276 36.41 29.53 -26.26
N ASP A 277 35.60 28.48 -26.20
CA ASP A 277 34.16 28.57 -25.96
C ASP A 277 33.86 29.17 -24.58
N LEU A 278 34.62 28.79 -23.55
CA LEU A 278 34.48 29.36 -22.20
C LEU A 278 34.87 30.85 -22.16
N ASP A 279 35.93 31.25 -22.88
CA ASP A 279 36.31 32.65 -22.98
C ASP A 279 35.28 33.49 -23.75
N GLU A 280 34.64 32.93 -24.77
CA GLU A 280 33.53 33.58 -25.48
C GLU A 280 32.31 33.75 -24.58
N GLN A 281 31.91 32.71 -23.84
CA GLN A 281 30.84 32.80 -22.84
C GLN A 281 31.12 33.87 -21.79
N ARG A 282 32.37 33.95 -21.32
CA ARG A 282 32.78 34.96 -20.34
C ARG A 282 32.71 36.36 -20.92
N ARG A 283 33.12 36.57 -22.18
CA ARG A 283 32.96 37.88 -22.85
C ARG A 283 31.50 38.29 -23.00
N VAL A 284 30.62 37.36 -23.35
CA VAL A 284 29.18 37.62 -23.46
C VAL A 284 28.60 38.01 -22.10
N LEU A 285 28.98 37.33 -21.02
CA LEU A 285 28.51 37.67 -19.67
C LEU A 285 28.98 39.06 -19.22
N VAL A 286 30.23 39.43 -19.52
CA VAL A 286 30.75 40.78 -19.22
C VAL A 286 29.99 41.84 -20.02
N ALA A 287 29.75 41.61 -21.32
CA ALA A 287 28.98 42.54 -22.15
C ALA A 287 27.54 42.69 -21.67
N LEU A 288 26.89 41.61 -21.21
CA LEU A 288 25.55 41.66 -20.62
C LEU A 288 25.54 42.40 -19.28
N GLN A 289 26.60 42.29 -18.48
CA GLN A 289 26.74 43.03 -17.22
C GLN A 289 26.92 44.53 -17.47
N GLU A 290 27.66 44.91 -18.51
CA GLU A 290 27.81 46.31 -18.92
C GLU A 290 26.52 46.91 -19.51
N LEU A 291 25.73 46.10 -20.23
CA LEU A 291 24.43 46.50 -20.78
C LEU A 291 23.31 46.54 -19.71
N GLY A 292 23.37 45.64 -18.72
CA GLY A 292 22.43 45.56 -17.59
C GLY A 292 22.76 46.50 -16.43
N GLY A 293 23.88 47.23 -16.51
CA GLY A 293 24.21 48.33 -15.58
C GLY A 293 23.45 49.63 -15.84
N ALA A 294 22.56 49.66 -16.84
CA ALA A 294 21.51 50.68 -16.93
C ALA A 294 20.42 50.31 -15.92
N GLU A 295 20.37 51.05 -14.82
CA GLU A 295 19.34 50.95 -13.77
C GLU A 295 17.94 50.82 -14.39
N PHE A 296 17.26 49.71 -14.07
CA PHE A 296 15.81 49.62 -14.07
C PHE A 296 15.31 49.79 -12.64
#